data_AF-A0A183B0T7-F1
#
_entry.id   AF-A0A183B0T7-F1
#
_cell.length_a   1.000
_cell.length_b   1.000
_cell.length_c   1.000
_cell.angle_alpha   90.00
_cell.angle_beta   90.00
_cell.angle_gamma   90.00
#
_symmetry.space_group_name_H-M   'P 1'
#
loop_
_entity.id
_entity.type
_entity.pdbx_description
1 polymer ?
#
loop_
_entity_poly.entity_id
_entity_poly.type
_entity_poly.pdbx_seq_one_letter_code
_entity_poly.pdbx_strand_id
1 'polypeptide(L)'
;MEGHLRAILGTLTVEAIYRDRDQFAALVREVAAPDVGRMGIEILSFTIKDVYDRVEYLNSLGRAQTANVKRDADIGVAEAERDAGIQEAQCERARMDVRYTADTHIANSTRDFELQKASFDQEVNTARAEAELAYQLQAAREKQKIRAEEVNISIVERRKQIEIEEKEIECSEKKMDATVRRPAEAEAYRLQQIAEGQRAQKIMLAQAEADGIRARGLANAAVIQAKGQAEAERMRLRAKAYDQYGDAAMLSLVLDTLPRVAAEIAAPLSRTKEIVIMSGSGSGGDTLGNLTNLGRDFATMMGSVPPAVRALTQVDLTKVITSI
;
A
#
# COMPACT_ATOMS: atom_id res chain seq x y z
N MET A 1 -155.69 0.29 35.38
CA MET A 1 -154.36 0.72 34.91
C MET A 1 -153.24 0.02 35.64
N GLU A 2 -153.11 0.16 36.97
CA GLU A 2 -152.02 -0.49 37.72
C GLU A 2 -152.01 -2.02 37.63
N GLY A 3 -153.19 -2.66 37.60
CA GLY A 3 -153.30 -4.11 37.41
C GLY A 3 -152.74 -4.61 36.07
N HIS A 4 -153.08 -3.93 34.97
CA HIS A 4 -152.58 -4.23 33.63
C HIS A 4 -151.08 -3.99 33.51
N LEU A 5 -150.57 -2.93 34.13
CA LEU A 5 -149.14 -2.65 34.21
C LEU A 5 -148.38 -3.79 34.91
N ARG A 6 -148.89 -4.25 36.06
CA ARG A 6 -148.28 -5.37 36.81
C ARG A 6 -148.34 -6.69 36.03
N ALA A 7 -149.43 -6.96 35.31
CA ALA A 7 -149.57 -8.18 34.51
C ALA A 7 -148.54 -8.24 33.37
N ILE A 8 -148.37 -7.14 32.62
CA ILE A 8 -147.38 -7.07 31.54
C ILE A 8 -145.95 -7.13 32.10
N LEU A 9 -145.67 -6.46 33.23
CA LEU A 9 -144.37 -6.54 33.91
C LEU A 9 -143.99 -7.97 34.33
N GLY A 10 -144.96 -8.85 34.60
CA GLY A 10 -144.70 -10.25 34.95
C GLY A 10 -144.28 -11.14 33.77
N THR A 11 -144.48 -10.68 32.54
CA THR A 11 -144.21 -11.46 31.31
C THR A 11 -142.90 -11.09 30.62
N LEU A 12 -142.32 -9.94 30.95
CA LEU A 12 -141.11 -9.40 30.32
C LEU A 12 -139.92 -9.41 31.29
N THR A 13 -138.72 -9.58 30.75
CA THR A 13 -137.49 -9.49 31.55
C THR A 13 -137.10 -8.03 31.81
N VAL A 14 -136.30 -7.81 32.85
CA VAL A 14 -135.86 -6.47 33.27
C VAL A 14 -135.04 -5.77 32.17
N GLU A 15 -134.27 -6.53 31.39
CA GLU A 15 -133.46 -6.02 30.28
C GLU A 15 -134.32 -5.56 29.10
N ALA A 16 -135.39 -6.31 28.77
CA ALA A 16 -136.30 -5.95 27.68
C ALA A 16 -137.05 -4.64 27.99
N ILE A 17 -137.49 -4.47 29.24
CA ILE A 17 -138.14 -3.24 29.71
C ILE A 17 -137.18 -2.05 29.63
N TYR A 18 -135.90 -2.27 29.92
CA TYR A 18 -134.90 -1.19 29.91
C TYR A 18 -134.44 -0.83 28.49
N ARG A 19 -134.27 -1.83 27.62
CA ARG A 19 -133.80 -1.66 26.23
C ARG A 19 -134.86 -1.04 25.34
N ASP A 20 -136.11 -1.50 25.43
CA ASP A 20 -137.19 -1.15 24.49
C ASP A 20 -138.43 -0.62 25.23
N ARG A 21 -138.28 0.57 25.83
CA ARG A 21 -139.32 1.24 26.64
C ARG A 21 -140.60 1.56 25.87
N ASP A 22 -140.46 1.91 24.60
CA ASP A 22 -141.60 2.30 23.75
C ASP A 22 -142.48 1.11 23.42
N GLN A 23 -141.88 -0.07 23.22
CA GLN A 23 -142.62 -1.30 22.96
C GLN A 23 -143.43 -1.73 24.19
N PHE A 24 -142.84 -1.63 25.39
CA PHE A 24 -143.56 -1.88 26.63
C PHE A 24 -144.74 -0.91 26.81
N ALA A 25 -144.52 0.39 26.58
CA ALA A 25 -145.56 1.41 26.70
C ALA A 25 -146.72 1.21 25.71
N ALA A 26 -146.44 0.75 24.49
CA ALA A 26 -147.44 0.40 23.49
C ALA A 26 -148.30 -0.80 23.93
N LEU A 27 -147.67 -1.85 24.45
CA LEU A 27 -148.36 -3.07 24.89
C LEU A 27 -149.30 -2.81 26.07
N VAL A 28 -148.87 -2.00 27.05
CA VAL A 28 -149.71 -1.61 28.19
C VAL A 28 -150.93 -0.79 27.73
N ARG A 29 -150.75 0.09 26.74
CA ARG A 29 -151.84 0.87 26.16
C ARG A 29 -152.86 -0.03 25.47
N GLU A 30 -152.40 -0.97 24.66
CA GLU A 30 -153.27 -1.89 23.92
C GLU A 30 -154.16 -2.72 24.85
N VAL A 31 -153.59 -3.25 25.93
CA VAL A 31 -154.34 -4.07 26.90
C VAL A 31 -155.28 -3.23 27.77
N ALA A 32 -154.90 -1.99 28.11
CA ALA A 32 -155.69 -1.16 29.02
C ALA A 32 -156.75 -0.27 28.32
N ALA A 33 -156.56 0.04 27.04
CA ALA A 33 -157.50 0.85 26.26
C ALA A 33 -158.96 0.37 26.29
N PRO A 34 -159.28 -0.94 26.11
CA PRO A 34 -160.68 -1.38 26.09
C PRO A 34 -161.38 -1.24 27.45
N ASP A 35 -160.67 -1.42 28.57
CA ASP A 35 -161.27 -1.33 29.90
C ASP A 35 -161.50 0.10 30.35
N VAL A 36 -160.55 1.00 30.08
CA VAL A 36 -160.67 2.43 30.41
C VAL A 36 -161.71 3.12 29.51
N GLY A 37 -161.81 2.66 28.25
CA GLY A 37 -162.85 3.11 27.32
C GLY A 37 -164.27 2.77 27.78
N ARG A 38 -164.50 1.62 28.43
CA ARG A 38 -165.81 1.28 29.03
C ARG A 38 -166.22 2.22 30.16
N MET A 39 -165.26 2.89 30.79
CA MET A 39 -165.49 3.90 31.82
C MET A 39 -165.64 5.32 31.25
N GLY A 40 -165.55 5.48 29.92
CA GLY A 40 -165.65 6.77 29.23
C GLY A 40 -164.37 7.62 29.27
N ILE A 41 -163.21 7.01 29.56
CA ILE A 41 -161.92 7.69 29.63
C ILE A 41 -161.04 7.21 28.45
N GLU A 42 -160.29 8.11 27.82
CA GLU A 42 -159.34 7.79 26.75
C GLU A 42 -157.90 8.03 27.21
N ILE A 43 -157.00 7.11 26.86
CA ILE A 43 -155.57 7.22 27.17
C ILE A 43 -154.88 7.96 26.02
N LEU A 44 -154.62 9.25 26.20
CA LEU A 44 -153.91 10.09 25.21
C LEU A 44 -152.44 9.66 25.03
N SER A 45 -151.73 9.44 26.13
CA SER A 45 -150.33 9.01 26.09
C SER A 45 -149.98 8.23 27.36
N PHE A 46 -149.07 7.28 27.20
CA PHE A 46 -148.47 6.52 28.30
C PHE A 46 -146.97 6.51 28.07
N THR A 47 -146.22 7.11 28.97
CA THR A 47 -144.76 7.17 28.94
C THR A 47 -144.21 6.70 30.28
N ILE A 48 -143.10 5.96 30.21
CA ILE A 48 -142.39 5.52 31.40
C ILE A 48 -141.53 6.69 31.87
N LYS A 49 -141.71 7.12 33.11
CA LYS A 49 -140.88 8.17 33.70
C LYS A 49 -139.52 7.62 34.11
N ASP A 50 -139.50 6.78 35.15
CA ASP A 50 -138.28 6.20 35.69
C ASP A 50 -138.50 4.74 36.09
N VAL A 51 -137.45 3.91 35.92
CA VAL A 51 -137.42 2.51 36.36
C VAL A 51 -136.35 2.38 37.42
N TYR A 52 -136.75 2.06 38.64
CA TYR A 52 -135.85 1.87 39.76
C TYR A 52 -135.86 0.42 40.21
N ASP A 53 -134.66 -0.11 40.45
CA ASP A 53 -134.46 -1.40 41.09
C ASP A 53 -134.00 -1.21 42.54
N ARG A 54 -134.49 -2.06 43.44
CA ARG A 54 -134.09 -2.08 44.85
C ARG A 54 -132.81 -2.89 45.07
N VAL A 55 -132.46 -3.81 44.16
CA VAL A 55 -131.35 -4.77 44.31
C VAL A 55 -130.13 -4.41 43.44
N GLU A 56 -130.11 -3.20 42.86
CA GLU A 56 -128.96 -2.65 42.11
C GLU A 56 -128.47 -3.51 40.90
N TYR A 57 -129.34 -4.35 40.35
CA TYR A 57 -129.03 -5.23 39.22
C TYR A 57 -128.65 -4.44 37.96
N LEU A 58 -129.42 -3.41 37.64
CA LEU A 58 -129.24 -2.55 36.44
C LEU A 58 -127.89 -1.81 36.46
N ASN A 59 -127.47 -1.31 37.62
CA ASN A 59 -126.18 -0.62 37.76
C ASN A 59 -125.01 -1.60 37.54
N SER A 60 -125.14 -2.84 38.02
CA SER A 60 -124.12 -3.88 37.85
C SER A 60 -123.95 -4.30 36.39
N LEU A 61 -125.07 -4.42 35.65
CA LEU A 61 -125.05 -4.70 34.22
C LEU A 61 -124.34 -3.58 33.43
N GLY A 62 -124.60 -2.32 33.77
CA GLY A 62 -123.92 -1.16 33.18
C GLY A 62 -122.40 -1.15 33.45
N ARG A 63 -121.98 -1.52 34.67
CA ARG A 63 -120.55 -1.65 35.02
C ARG A 63 -119.85 -2.73 34.21
N ALA A 64 -120.48 -3.91 34.05
CA ALA A 64 -119.92 -5.01 33.26
C ALA A 64 -119.77 -4.64 31.77
N GLN A 65 -120.79 -4.02 31.17
CA GLN A 65 -120.72 -3.57 29.78
C GLN A 65 -119.67 -2.47 29.58
N THR A 66 -119.58 -1.51 30.50
CA THR A 66 -118.54 -0.47 30.47
C THR A 66 -117.14 -1.06 30.57
N ALA A 67 -116.94 -2.09 31.41
CA ALA A 67 -115.65 -2.76 31.53
C ALA A 67 -115.27 -3.54 30.25
N ASN A 68 -116.23 -4.17 29.58
CA ASN A 68 -115.98 -4.85 28.31
C ASN A 68 -115.63 -3.86 27.20
N VAL A 69 -116.39 -2.77 27.05
CA VAL A 69 -116.10 -1.73 26.05
C VAL A 69 -114.74 -1.10 26.29
N LYS A 70 -114.37 -0.83 27.56
CA LYS A 70 -113.03 -0.33 27.90
C LYS A 70 -111.94 -1.34 27.53
N ARG A 71 -112.12 -2.62 27.87
CA ARG A 71 -111.17 -3.68 27.51
C ARG A 71 -110.99 -3.77 25.99
N ASP A 72 -112.06 -3.76 25.23
CA ASP A 72 -112.01 -3.87 23.77
C ASP A 72 -111.35 -2.63 23.15
N ALA A 73 -111.61 -1.44 23.70
CA ALA A 73 -110.92 -0.22 23.31
C ALA A 73 -109.41 -0.29 23.62
N ASP A 74 -109.04 -0.75 24.82
CA ASP A 74 -107.64 -0.91 25.23
C ASP A 74 -106.90 -1.92 24.35
N ILE A 75 -107.55 -3.04 23.99
CA ILE A 75 -107.01 -4.03 23.05
C ILE A 75 -106.83 -3.39 21.66
N GLY A 76 -107.81 -2.64 21.18
CA GLY A 76 -107.73 -1.95 19.89
C GLY A 76 -106.59 -0.93 19.84
N VAL A 77 -106.37 -0.17 20.92
CA VAL A 77 -105.23 0.77 21.03
C VAL A 77 -103.91 0.00 21.03
N ALA A 78 -103.79 -1.07 21.83
CA ALA A 78 -102.55 -1.86 21.91
C ALA A 78 -102.20 -2.56 20.59
N GLU A 79 -103.20 -3.06 19.85
CA GLU A 79 -103.00 -3.65 18.53
C GLU A 79 -102.55 -2.59 17.51
N ALA A 80 -103.18 -1.42 17.51
CA ALA A 80 -102.80 -0.31 16.63
C ALA A 80 -101.38 0.20 16.93
N GLU A 81 -101.01 0.34 18.20
CA GLU A 81 -99.66 0.72 18.62
C GLU A 81 -98.62 -0.33 18.23
N ARG A 82 -98.92 -1.62 18.43
CA ARG A 82 -98.04 -2.72 18.02
C ARG A 82 -97.81 -2.69 16.51
N ASP A 83 -98.87 -2.57 15.73
CA ASP A 83 -98.78 -2.62 14.28
C ASP A 83 -98.07 -1.37 13.73
N ALA A 84 -98.31 -0.19 14.32
CA ALA A 84 -97.56 1.02 14.03
C ALA A 84 -96.06 0.85 14.35
N GLY A 85 -95.73 0.29 15.52
CA GLY A 85 -94.34 0.02 15.91
C GLY A 85 -93.62 -0.98 15.00
N ILE A 86 -94.32 -2.02 14.52
CA ILE A 86 -93.76 -2.96 13.53
C ILE A 86 -93.46 -2.25 12.22
N GLN A 87 -94.39 -1.43 11.73
CA GLN A 87 -94.19 -0.69 10.48
C GLN A 87 -93.08 0.35 10.59
N GLU A 88 -92.99 1.05 11.73
CA GLU A 88 -91.91 1.98 12.02
C GLU A 88 -90.55 1.27 12.05
N ALA A 89 -90.45 0.13 12.77
CA ALA A 89 -89.23 -0.66 12.83
C ALA A 89 -88.81 -1.21 11.45
N GLN A 90 -89.78 -1.61 10.61
CA GLN A 90 -89.50 -2.06 9.24
C GLN A 90 -89.00 -0.92 8.36
N CYS A 91 -89.65 0.25 8.43
CA CYS A 91 -89.22 1.45 7.71
C CYS A 91 -87.82 1.88 8.14
N GLU A 92 -87.53 1.89 9.44
CA GLU A 92 -86.21 2.28 9.95
C GLU A 92 -85.14 1.26 9.55
N ARG A 93 -85.44 -0.05 9.60
CA ARG A 93 -84.51 -1.08 9.11
C ARG A 93 -84.21 -0.89 7.62
N ALA A 94 -85.22 -0.70 6.79
CA ALA A 94 -85.04 -0.46 5.36
C ALA A 94 -84.23 0.82 5.08
N ARG A 95 -84.50 1.90 5.84
CA ARG A 95 -83.74 3.15 5.76
C ARG A 95 -82.27 2.94 6.12
N MET A 96 -82.01 2.21 7.20
CA MET A 96 -80.64 1.93 7.64
C MET A 96 -79.90 1.02 6.65
N ASP A 97 -80.56 0.03 6.06
CA ASP A 97 -79.97 -0.82 5.02
C ASP A 97 -79.56 0.01 3.78
N VAL A 98 -80.42 0.93 3.32
CA VAL A 98 -80.09 1.86 2.22
C VAL A 98 -78.93 2.78 2.61
N ARG A 99 -78.90 3.27 3.84
CA ARG A 99 -77.79 4.10 4.33
C ARG A 99 -76.48 3.32 4.36
N TYR A 100 -76.47 2.11 4.92
CA TYR A 100 -75.27 1.29 4.99
C TYR A 100 -74.76 0.89 3.61
N THR A 101 -75.65 0.54 2.68
CA THR A 101 -75.23 0.27 1.29
C THR A 101 -74.60 1.50 0.65
N ALA A 102 -75.20 2.69 0.79
CA ALA A 102 -74.60 3.94 0.32
C ALA A 102 -73.23 4.22 0.97
N ASP A 103 -73.12 4.07 2.29
CA ASP A 103 -71.87 4.26 3.04
C ASP A 103 -70.78 3.27 2.59
N THR A 104 -71.13 2.00 2.34
CA THR A 104 -70.20 1.01 1.80
C THR A 104 -69.73 1.36 0.38
N HIS A 105 -70.61 1.88 -0.48
CA HIS A 105 -70.23 2.34 -1.82
C HIS A 105 -69.28 3.55 -1.77
N ILE A 106 -69.54 4.50 -0.87
CA ILE A 106 -68.66 5.65 -0.64
C ILE A 106 -67.29 5.16 -0.14
N ALA A 107 -67.26 4.32 0.88
CA ALA A 107 -66.01 3.79 1.44
C ALA A 107 -65.20 3.00 0.40
N ASN A 108 -65.85 2.16 -0.40
CA ASN A 108 -65.18 1.44 -1.50
C ASN A 108 -64.63 2.40 -2.56
N SER A 109 -65.39 3.41 -2.96
CA SER A 109 -64.95 4.41 -3.95
C SER A 109 -63.76 5.22 -3.44
N THR A 110 -63.77 5.61 -2.15
CA THR A 110 -62.65 6.31 -1.51
C THR A 110 -61.41 5.42 -1.45
N ARG A 111 -61.56 4.15 -1.05
CA ARG A 111 -60.45 3.18 -1.03
C ARG A 111 -59.85 3.01 -2.42
N ASP A 112 -60.69 2.84 -3.44
CA ASP A 112 -60.24 2.62 -4.82
C ASP A 112 -59.53 3.87 -5.38
N PHE A 113 -60.04 5.06 -5.07
CA PHE A 113 -59.39 6.33 -5.39
C PHE A 113 -58.02 6.45 -4.71
N GLU A 114 -57.92 6.14 -3.41
CA GLU A 114 -56.67 6.18 -2.66
C GLU A 114 -55.65 5.17 -3.19
N LEU A 115 -56.07 3.96 -3.55
CA LEU A 115 -55.22 2.95 -4.16
C LEU A 115 -54.69 3.40 -5.53
N GLN A 116 -55.55 3.95 -6.39
CA GLN A 116 -55.11 4.50 -7.68
C GLN A 116 -54.15 5.67 -7.50
N LYS A 117 -54.46 6.59 -6.58
CA LYS A 117 -53.58 7.71 -6.25
C LYS A 117 -52.21 7.21 -5.77
N ALA A 118 -52.17 6.24 -4.86
CA ALA A 118 -50.93 5.66 -4.37
C ALA A 118 -50.12 4.97 -5.50
N SER A 119 -50.79 4.28 -6.42
CA SER A 119 -50.16 3.70 -7.62
C SER A 119 -49.52 4.77 -8.50
N PHE A 120 -50.25 5.85 -8.81
CA PHE A 120 -49.72 6.95 -9.60
C PHE A 120 -48.59 7.70 -8.89
N ASP A 121 -48.72 7.92 -7.58
CA ASP A 121 -47.67 8.54 -6.78
C ASP A 121 -46.40 7.66 -6.78
N GLN A 122 -46.54 6.34 -6.69
CA GLN A 122 -45.43 5.40 -6.83
C GLN A 122 -44.77 5.54 -8.21
N GLU A 123 -45.53 5.50 -9.30
CA GLU A 123 -45.02 5.64 -10.67
C GLU A 123 -44.31 6.98 -10.90
N VAL A 124 -44.92 8.08 -10.45
CA VAL A 124 -44.34 9.43 -10.54
C VAL A 124 -43.05 9.51 -9.72
N ASN A 125 -43.01 8.94 -8.52
CA ASN A 125 -41.81 8.93 -7.68
C ASN A 125 -40.71 8.07 -8.28
N THR A 126 -41.03 6.90 -8.86
CA THR A 126 -40.04 6.08 -9.57
C THR A 126 -39.48 6.81 -10.78
N ALA A 127 -40.33 7.42 -11.61
CA ALA A 127 -39.91 8.18 -12.77
C ALA A 127 -39.06 9.41 -12.39
N ARG A 128 -39.42 10.10 -11.30
CA ARG A 128 -38.62 11.21 -10.75
C ARG A 128 -37.26 10.74 -10.25
N ALA A 129 -37.20 9.66 -9.48
CA ALA A 129 -35.95 9.10 -8.99
C ALA A 129 -35.04 8.65 -10.14
N GLU A 130 -35.60 8.00 -11.17
CA GLU A 130 -34.87 7.64 -12.38
C GLU A 130 -34.34 8.86 -13.13
N ALA A 131 -35.16 9.91 -13.29
CA ALA A 131 -34.74 11.16 -13.93
C ALA A 131 -33.62 11.86 -13.15
N GLU A 132 -33.71 11.90 -11.81
CA GLU A 132 -32.66 12.46 -10.95
C GLU A 132 -31.36 11.66 -11.04
N LEU A 133 -31.44 10.32 -10.97
CA LEU A 133 -30.27 9.46 -11.12
C LEU A 133 -29.65 9.59 -12.51
N ALA A 134 -30.46 9.67 -13.56
CA ALA A 134 -29.99 9.89 -14.93
C ALA A 134 -29.28 11.24 -15.06
N TYR A 135 -29.85 12.29 -14.47
CA TYR A 135 -29.23 13.63 -14.44
C TYR A 135 -27.88 13.60 -13.69
N GLN A 136 -27.83 13.00 -12.51
CA GLN A 136 -26.59 12.86 -11.74
C GLN A 136 -25.54 12.03 -12.46
N LEU A 137 -25.94 10.91 -13.09
CA LEU A 137 -25.06 10.06 -13.88
C LEU A 137 -24.47 10.83 -15.06
N GLN A 138 -25.30 11.60 -15.77
CA GLN A 138 -24.85 12.41 -16.89
C GLN A 138 -23.89 13.52 -16.44
N ALA A 139 -24.19 14.19 -15.33
CA ALA A 139 -23.30 15.18 -14.73
C ALA A 139 -21.95 14.55 -14.32
N ALA A 140 -21.96 13.34 -13.75
CA ALA A 140 -20.75 12.62 -13.39
C ALA A 140 -19.93 12.19 -14.61
N ARG A 141 -20.58 11.71 -15.69
CA ARG A 141 -19.93 11.39 -16.97
C ARG A 141 -19.26 12.61 -17.57
N GLU A 142 -19.95 13.76 -17.58
CA GLU A 142 -19.39 14.99 -18.13
C GLU A 142 -18.21 15.49 -17.29
N LYS A 143 -18.31 15.43 -15.95
CA LYS A 143 -17.16 15.69 -15.06
C LYS A 143 -15.99 14.74 -15.32
N GLN A 144 -16.24 13.47 -15.60
CA GLN A 144 -15.19 12.51 -15.93
C GLN A 144 -14.51 12.87 -17.25
N LYS A 145 -15.26 13.29 -18.28
CA LYS A 145 -14.69 13.76 -19.55
C LYS A 145 -13.86 15.03 -19.35
N ILE A 146 -14.37 16.00 -18.59
CA ILE A 146 -13.63 17.23 -18.26
C ILE A 146 -12.32 16.87 -17.56
N ARG A 147 -12.36 16.01 -16.54
CA ARG A 147 -11.15 15.56 -15.84
C ARG A 147 -10.17 14.83 -16.76
N ALA A 148 -10.66 13.98 -17.66
CA ALA A 148 -9.81 13.30 -18.63
C ALA A 148 -9.09 14.32 -19.54
N GLU A 149 -9.82 15.35 -19.98
CA GLU A 149 -9.23 16.43 -20.77
C GLU A 149 -8.26 17.30 -19.96
N GLU A 150 -8.57 17.61 -18.71
CA GLU A 150 -7.65 18.29 -17.77
C GLU A 150 -6.34 17.49 -17.59
N VAL A 151 -6.44 16.17 -17.43
CA VAL A 151 -5.25 15.30 -17.34
C VAL A 151 -4.46 15.33 -18.65
N ASN A 152 -5.13 15.29 -19.81
CA ASN A 152 -4.46 15.42 -21.11
C ASN A 152 -3.71 16.76 -21.23
N ILE A 153 -4.35 17.87 -20.83
CA ILE A 153 -3.72 19.20 -20.78
C ILE A 153 -2.50 19.15 -19.87
N SER A 154 -2.61 18.59 -18.67
CA SER A 154 -1.49 18.48 -17.72
C SER A 154 -0.33 17.64 -18.27
N ILE A 155 -0.60 16.57 -19.02
CA ILE A 155 0.41 15.75 -19.69
C ILE A 155 1.10 16.56 -20.79
N VAL A 156 0.34 17.32 -21.59
CA VAL A 156 0.90 18.19 -22.64
C VAL A 156 1.77 19.28 -22.02
N GLU A 157 1.32 19.93 -20.93
CA GLU A 157 2.11 20.91 -20.19
C GLU A 157 3.40 20.29 -19.63
N ARG A 158 3.30 19.12 -18.98
CA ARG A 158 4.46 18.40 -18.44
C ARG A 158 5.44 17.99 -19.55
N ARG A 159 4.95 17.51 -20.70
CA ARG A 159 5.79 17.18 -21.87
C ARG A 159 6.49 18.42 -22.42
N LYS A 160 5.79 19.56 -22.53
CA LYS A 160 6.41 20.82 -22.94
C LYS A 160 7.47 21.29 -21.94
N GLN A 161 7.21 21.13 -20.63
CA GLN A 161 8.19 21.48 -19.60
C GLN A 161 9.46 20.62 -19.72
N ILE A 162 9.31 19.31 -19.91
CA ILE A 162 10.44 18.40 -20.16
C ILE A 162 11.18 18.80 -21.43
N GLU A 163 10.48 19.15 -22.52
CA GLU A 163 11.11 19.59 -23.77
C GLU A 163 11.91 20.89 -23.58
N ILE A 164 11.42 21.83 -22.77
CA ILE A 164 12.13 23.06 -22.42
C ILE A 164 13.38 22.71 -21.59
N GLU A 165 13.24 21.88 -20.55
CA GLU A 165 14.36 21.44 -19.71
C GLU A 165 15.42 20.67 -20.51
N GLU A 166 15.04 19.77 -21.41
CA GLU A 166 15.95 19.08 -22.32
C GLU A 166 16.71 20.06 -23.22
N LYS A 167 16.04 21.07 -23.78
CA LYS A 167 16.67 22.12 -24.57
C LYS A 167 17.60 23.01 -23.72
N GLU A 168 17.26 23.28 -22.47
CA GLU A 168 18.11 23.99 -21.53
C GLU A 168 19.35 23.18 -21.17
N ILE A 169 19.21 21.87 -20.93
CA ILE A 169 20.34 20.95 -20.72
C ILE A 169 21.21 20.90 -21.96
N GLU A 170 20.66 20.76 -23.16
CA GLU A 170 21.44 20.75 -24.40
C GLU A 170 22.22 22.06 -24.59
N CYS A 171 21.58 23.20 -24.32
CA CYS A 171 22.27 24.50 -24.34
C CYS A 171 23.35 24.61 -23.26
N SER A 172 23.09 24.06 -22.07
CA SER A 172 24.03 24.02 -20.95
C SER A 172 25.23 23.12 -21.25
N GLU A 173 25.02 21.92 -21.79
CA GLU A 173 26.05 21.00 -22.26
C GLU A 173 26.91 21.65 -23.34
N LYS A 174 26.30 22.26 -24.37
CA LYS A 174 27.05 22.99 -25.39
C LYS A 174 27.88 24.13 -24.81
N LYS A 175 27.37 24.83 -23.79
CA LYS A 175 28.13 25.86 -23.06
C LYS A 175 29.28 25.23 -22.27
N MET A 176 29.06 24.14 -21.52
CA MET A 176 30.10 23.47 -20.74
C MET A 176 31.18 22.83 -21.65
N ASP A 177 30.78 22.26 -22.78
CA ASP A 177 31.71 21.76 -23.80
C ASP A 177 32.58 22.90 -24.32
N ALA A 178 31.98 24.05 -24.64
CA ALA A 178 32.72 25.22 -25.10
C ALA A 178 33.63 25.84 -24.03
N THR A 179 33.18 25.95 -22.79
CA THR A 179 33.88 26.67 -21.71
C THR A 179 34.82 25.81 -20.89
N VAL A 180 34.58 24.50 -20.77
CA VAL A 180 35.37 23.60 -19.92
C VAL A 180 36.12 22.56 -20.76
N ARG A 181 35.43 21.77 -21.60
CA ARG A 181 36.11 20.69 -22.34
C ARG A 181 37.10 21.21 -23.37
N ARG A 182 36.71 22.15 -24.21
CA ARG A 182 37.59 22.70 -25.25
C ARG A 182 38.88 23.34 -24.70
N PRO A 183 38.85 24.19 -23.67
CA PRO A 183 40.10 24.70 -23.09
C PRO A 183 40.87 23.63 -22.33
N ALA A 184 40.21 22.70 -21.63
CA ALA A 184 40.90 21.58 -20.98
C ALA A 184 41.60 20.67 -21.99
N GLU A 185 40.98 20.38 -23.15
CA GLU A 185 41.59 19.65 -24.26
C GLU A 185 42.75 20.43 -24.88
N ALA A 186 42.60 21.74 -25.07
CA ALA A 186 43.68 22.60 -25.55
C ALA A 186 44.87 22.64 -24.58
N GLU A 187 44.62 22.71 -23.27
CA GLU A 187 45.65 22.65 -22.23
C GLU A 187 46.32 21.27 -22.15
N ALA A 188 45.53 20.19 -22.21
CA ALA A 188 46.04 18.82 -22.23
C ALA A 188 46.94 18.59 -23.46
N TYR A 189 46.51 19.04 -24.64
CA TYR A 189 47.32 18.98 -25.86
C TYR A 189 48.60 19.81 -25.75
N ARG A 190 48.52 21.04 -25.22
CA ARG A 190 49.70 21.88 -24.96
C ARG A 190 50.68 21.20 -24.01
N LEU A 191 50.17 20.60 -22.92
CA LEU A 191 50.99 19.91 -21.93
C LEU A 191 51.63 18.64 -22.49
N GLN A 192 50.90 17.86 -23.30
CA GLN A 192 51.46 16.72 -24.03
C GLN A 192 52.59 17.14 -24.97
N GLN A 193 52.40 18.20 -25.75
CA GLN A 193 53.45 18.74 -26.64
C GLN A 193 54.68 19.21 -25.86
N ILE A 194 54.50 19.88 -24.71
CA ILE A 194 55.60 20.27 -23.83
C ILE A 194 56.30 19.04 -23.26
N ALA A 195 55.55 18.02 -22.81
CA ALA A 195 56.10 16.79 -22.26
C ALA A 195 56.85 15.96 -23.33
N GLU A 196 56.33 15.89 -24.56
CA GLU A 196 57.01 15.29 -25.71
C GLU A 196 58.28 16.06 -26.07
N GLY A 197 58.23 17.40 -26.10
CA GLY A 197 59.40 18.25 -26.29
C GLY A 197 60.47 18.03 -25.22
N GLN A 198 60.08 17.97 -23.94
CA GLN A 198 61.00 17.66 -22.84
C GLN A 198 61.55 16.24 -22.91
N ARG A 199 60.74 15.26 -23.31
CA ARG A 199 61.17 13.88 -23.52
C ARG A 199 62.19 13.80 -24.66
N ALA A 200 61.92 14.47 -25.78
CA ALA A 200 62.83 14.55 -26.91
C ALA A 200 64.14 15.26 -26.52
N GLN A 201 64.06 16.37 -25.76
CA GLN A 201 65.23 17.08 -25.25
C GLN A 201 66.07 16.19 -24.32
N LYS A 202 65.44 15.45 -23.39
CA LYS A 202 66.13 14.51 -22.51
C LYS A 202 66.78 13.37 -23.28
N ILE A 203 66.11 12.81 -24.30
CA ILE A 203 66.68 11.76 -25.14
C ILE A 203 67.88 12.30 -25.92
N MET A 204 67.77 13.49 -26.52
CA MET A 204 68.86 14.10 -27.27
C MET A 204 70.05 14.43 -26.37
N LEU A 205 69.81 14.92 -25.15
CA LEU A 205 70.86 15.19 -24.17
C LEU A 205 71.51 13.90 -23.69
N ALA A 206 70.74 12.85 -23.40
CA ALA A 206 71.28 11.53 -23.05
C ALA A 206 72.08 10.90 -24.22
N GLN A 207 71.65 11.09 -25.47
CA GLN A 207 72.40 10.68 -26.65
C GLN A 207 73.70 11.47 -26.79
N ALA A 208 73.66 12.79 -26.63
CA ALA A 208 74.85 13.64 -26.66
C ALA A 208 75.84 13.30 -25.53
N GLU A 209 75.35 12.99 -24.33
CA GLU A 209 76.18 12.50 -23.22
C GLU A 209 76.77 11.12 -23.53
N ALA A 210 75.97 10.20 -24.10
CA ALA A 210 76.45 8.88 -24.50
C ALA A 210 77.49 8.95 -25.63
N ASP A 211 77.30 9.84 -26.61
CA ASP A 211 78.29 10.16 -27.65
C ASP A 211 79.54 10.78 -27.04
N GLY A 212 79.39 11.70 -26.08
CA GLY A 212 80.51 12.32 -25.37
C GLY A 212 81.29 11.33 -24.50
N ILE A 213 80.63 10.35 -23.88
CA ILE A 213 81.27 9.25 -23.15
C ILE A 213 81.96 8.31 -24.14
N ARG A 214 81.33 7.96 -25.28
CA ARG A 214 81.96 7.13 -26.33
C ARG A 214 83.20 7.81 -26.90
N ALA A 215 83.13 9.10 -27.23
CA ALA A 215 84.27 9.86 -27.74
C ALA A 215 85.41 9.95 -26.71
N ARG A 216 85.10 10.23 -25.43
CA ARG A 216 86.09 10.20 -24.34
C ARG A 216 86.66 8.79 -24.12
N GLY A 217 85.83 7.76 -24.20
CA GLY A 217 86.24 6.35 -24.10
C GLY A 217 87.21 5.96 -25.22
N LEU A 218 86.92 6.33 -26.46
CA LEU A 218 87.81 6.13 -27.61
C LEU A 218 89.11 6.93 -27.48
N ALA A 219 89.04 8.18 -27.03
CA ALA A 219 90.23 9.00 -26.78
C ALA A 219 91.11 8.39 -25.68
N ASN A 220 90.52 7.93 -24.57
CA ASN A 220 91.23 7.25 -23.50
C ASN A 220 91.82 5.91 -23.95
N ALA A 221 91.07 5.14 -24.74
CA ALA A 221 91.56 3.90 -25.32
C ALA A 221 92.76 4.14 -26.25
N ALA A 222 92.71 5.17 -27.09
CA ALA A 222 93.82 5.58 -27.94
C ALA A 222 95.05 6.03 -27.13
N VAL A 223 94.84 6.79 -26.04
CA VAL A 223 95.92 7.19 -25.12
C VAL A 223 96.55 5.97 -24.43
N ILE A 224 95.74 5.02 -23.96
CA ILE A 224 96.23 3.78 -23.34
C ILE A 224 96.97 2.92 -24.36
N GLN A 225 96.46 2.80 -25.59
CA GLN A 225 97.12 2.05 -26.66
C GLN A 225 98.45 2.68 -27.05
N ALA A 226 98.51 4.01 -27.18
CA ALA A 226 99.75 4.74 -27.46
C ALA A 226 100.77 4.60 -26.31
N LYS A 227 100.32 4.69 -25.05
CA LYS A 227 101.17 4.42 -23.88
C LYS A 227 101.66 2.97 -23.85
N GLY A 228 100.77 2.00 -24.14
CA GLY A 228 101.11 0.58 -24.20
C GLY A 228 102.10 0.26 -25.32
N GLN A 229 101.96 0.88 -26.48
CA GLN A 229 102.93 0.79 -27.58
C GLN A 229 104.26 1.43 -27.21
N ALA A 230 104.26 2.63 -26.60
CA ALA A 230 105.48 3.27 -26.13
C ALA A 230 106.20 2.44 -25.04
N GLU A 231 105.46 1.82 -24.13
CA GLU A 231 106.03 0.91 -23.13
C GLU A 231 106.55 -0.39 -23.74
N ALA A 232 105.84 -0.97 -24.71
CA ALA A 232 106.26 -2.15 -25.44
C ALA A 232 107.50 -1.88 -26.29
N GLU A 233 107.60 -0.73 -26.95
CA GLU A 233 108.78 -0.28 -27.66
C GLU A 233 109.95 -0.01 -26.71
N ARG A 234 109.70 0.66 -25.58
CA ARG A 234 110.71 0.85 -24.53
C ARG A 234 111.22 -0.48 -23.99
N MET A 235 110.35 -1.48 -23.81
CA MET A 235 110.75 -2.83 -23.42
C MET A 235 111.52 -3.56 -24.53
N ARG A 236 111.14 -3.43 -25.82
CA ARG A 236 111.92 -3.99 -26.94
C ARG A 236 113.30 -3.34 -27.08
N LEU A 237 113.39 -2.03 -26.88
CA LEU A 237 114.66 -1.30 -26.89
C LEU A 237 115.53 -1.71 -25.70
N ARG A 238 114.94 -1.86 -24.51
CA ARG A 238 115.64 -2.47 -23.36
C ARG A 238 116.13 -3.88 -23.69
N ALA A 239 115.27 -4.74 -24.25
CA ALA A 239 115.64 -6.10 -24.62
C ALA A 239 116.77 -6.13 -25.66
N LYS A 240 116.74 -5.27 -26.70
CA LYS A 240 117.83 -5.13 -27.67
C LYS A 240 119.12 -4.57 -27.07
N ALA A 241 119.02 -3.66 -26.09
CA ALA A 241 120.18 -3.18 -25.35
C ALA A 241 120.78 -4.33 -24.53
N TYR A 242 119.97 -5.13 -23.84
CA TYR A 242 120.44 -6.30 -23.10
C TYR A 242 121.08 -7.37 -24.00
N ASP A 243 120.62 -7.53 -25.24
CA ASP A 243 121.17 -8.46 -26.23
C ASP A 243 122.58 -8.06 -26.73
N GLN A 244 122.91 -6.76 -26.71
CA GLN A 244 124.23 -6.25 -27.11
C GLN A 244 125.25 -6.22 -25.96
N TYR A 245 124.79 -6.34 -24.71
CA TYR A 245 125.65 -6.48 -23.53
C TYR A 245 125.84 -7.96 -23.17
N GLY A 246 126.54 -8.70 -24.03
CA GLY A 246 126.90 -10.11 -23.82
C GLY A 246 127.75 -10.33 -22.56
N ASP A 247 127.40 -11.38 -21.81
CA ASP A 247 127.97 -12.01 -20.61
C ASP A 247 128.43 -11.15 -19.41
N ALA A 248 128.92 -9.93 -19.62
CA ALA A 248 129.43 -9.07 -18.55
C ALA A 248 128.32 -8.33 -17.77
N ALA A 249 127.15 -8.09 -18.37
CA ALA A 249 126.03 -7.42 -17.70
C ALA A 249 125.16 -8.37 -16.87
N MET A 250 125.17 -9.67 -17.16
CA MET A 250 124.50 -10.67 -16.31
C MET A 250 125.21 -10.78 -14.96
N LEU A 251 126.54 -10.69 -14.93
CA LEU A 251 127.31 -10.67 -13.69
C LEU A 251 127.07 -9.38 -12.88
N SER A 252 126.98 -8.22 -13.52
CA SER A 252 126.71 -6.95 -12.81
C SER A 252 125.26 -6.86 -12.31
N LEU A 253 124.29 -7.40 -13.05
CA LEU A 253 122.90 -7.47 -12.63
C LEU A 253 122.72 -8.45 -11.46
N VAL A 254 123.43 -9.58 -11.45
CA VAL A 254 123.48 -10.49 -10.29
C VAL A 254 124.13 -9.79 -9.09
N LEU A 255 125.22 -9.04 -9.29
CA LEU A 255 125.86 -8.24 -8.22
C LEU A 255 124.99 -7.10 -7.68
N ASP A 256 124.18 -6.43 -8.53
CA ASP A 256 123.26 -5.36 -8.11
C ASP A 256 121.93 -5.88 -7.54
N THR A 257 121.50 -7.07 -7.93
CA THR A 257 120.29 -7.71 -7.37
C THR A 257 120.59 -8.51 -6.11
N LEU A 258 121.83 -8.96 -5.89
CA LEU A 258 122.27 -9.65 -4.67
C LEU A 258 121.93 -8.87 -3.38
N PRO A 259 122.13 -7.54 -3.28
CA PRO A 259 121.69 -6.76 -2.12
C PRO A 259 120.17 -6.73 -1.94
N ARG A 260 119.39 -6.70 -3.02
CA ARG A 260 117.91 -6.67 -2.94
C ARG A 260 117.33 -8.03 -2.56
N VAL A 261 117.90 -9.11 -3.09
CA VAL A 261 117.54 -10.48 -2.70
C VAL A 261 117.98 -10.75 -1.26
N ALA A 262 119.19 -10.31 -0.86
CA ALA A 262 119.62 -10.38 0.54
C ALA A 262 118.71 -9.57 1.48
N ALA A 263 118.22 -8.40 1.05
CA ALA A 263 117.27 -7.60 1.83
C ALA A 263 115.89 -8.28 1.97
N GLU A 264 115.39 -8.93 0.93
CA GLU A 264 114.14 -9.72 0.98
C GLU A 264 114.28 -11.01 1.80
N ILE A 265 115.43 -11.69 1.76
CA ILE A 265 115.70 -12.89 2.58
C ILE A 265 115.97 -12.52 4.05
N ALA A 266 116.54 -11.33 4.32
CA ALA A 266 116.75 -10.83 5.68
C ALA A 266 115.50 -10.16 6.29
N ALA A 267 114.56 -9.67 5.47
CA ALA A 267 113.34 -9.02 5.95
C ALA A 267 112.48 -9.90 6.88
N PRO A 268 112.34 -11.23 6.66
CA PRO A 268 111.68 -12.13 7.60
C PRO A 268 112.45 -12.32 8.91
N LEU A 269 113.80 -12.36 8.89
CA LEU A 269 114.63 -12.56 10.08
C LEU A 269 114.76 -11.29 10.95
N SER A 270 114.71 -10.11 10.34
CA SER A 270 114.68 -8.82 11.06
C SER A 270 113.34 -8.56 11.77
N ARG A 271 112.24 -9.20 11.33
CA ARG A 271 110.89 -9.02 11.90
C ARG A 271 110.55 -10.01 13.01
N THR A 272 111.39 -11.01 13.26
CA THR A 272 111.23 -11.96 14.37
C THR A 272 112.21 -11.61 15.51
N LYS A 273 111.81 -10.71 16.42
CA LYS A 273 112.58 -10.44 17.65
C LYS A 273 112.47 -11.54 18.70
N GLU A 274 111.54 -12.49 18.52
CA GLU A 274 111.30 -13.56 19.48
C GLU A 274 110.82 -14.79 18.70
N ILE A 275 111.71 -15.78 18.52
CA ILE A 275 111.33 -17.09 17.98
C ILE A 275 110.80 -17.90 19.16
N VAL A 276 109.49 -17.80 19.41
CA VAL A 276 108.81 -18.69 20.36
C VAL A 276 108.56 -20.01 19.65
N ILE A 277 109.42 -20.99 19.93
CA ILE A 277 109.29 -22.37 19.46
C ILE A 277 108.04 -22.96 20.10
N MET A 278 107.04 -23.29 19.29
CA MET A 278 105.80 -23.91 19.75
C MET A 278 106.08 -25.28 20.37
N SER A 279 105.78 -25.43 21.67
CA SER A 279 105.57 -26.74 22.28
C SER A 279 104.07 -27.03 22.28
N GLY A 280 103.69 -28.09 21.56
CA GLY A 280 102.39 -28.73 21.75
C GLY A 280 102.49 -29.68 22.94
N SER A 281 101.50 -29.61 23.84
CA SER A 281 101.24 -30.52 24.96
C SER A 281 102.26 -30.49 26.11
N GLY A 282 101.75 -30.42 27.35
CA GLY A 282 102.57 -30.55 28.55
C GLY A 282 103.36 -31.85 28.58
N SER A 283 104.49 -31.82 29.33
CA SER A 283 105.49 -32.88 29.55
C SER A 283 106.73 -32.81 28.66
N GLY A 284 107.88 -32.52 29.29
CA GLY A 284 109.17 -33.12 28.89
C GLY A 284 110.26 -32.20 28.36
N GLY A 285 111.09 -31.67 29.27
CA GLY A 285 112.55 -31.84 29.24
C GLY A 285 113.42 -31.26 28.11
N ASP A 286 114.36 -30.42 28.53
CA ASP A 286 115.76 -30.41 28.05
C ASP A 286 116.06 -29.73 26.69
N THR A 287 116.04 -28.40 26.72
CA THR A 287 116.37 -27.45 25.63
C THR A 287 117.86 -27.39 25.26
N LEU A 288 118.64 -28.45 25.47
CA LEU A 288 120.05 -28.53 25.06
C LEU A 288 120.35 -29.56 23.95
N GLY A 289 119.36 -30.37 23.53
CA GLY A 289 119.54 -31.45 22.54
C GLY A 289 119.15 -31.16 21.09
N ASN A 290 118.39 -30.09 20.78
CA ASN A 290 117.85 -29.82 19.43
C ASN A 290 118.73 -28.91 18.54
N LEU A 291 119.95 -28.60 18.99
CA LEU A 291 120.93 -27.82 18.20
C LEU A 291 121.47 -28.59 16.98
N THR A 292 121.29 -29.91 16.91
CA THR A 292 121.65 -30.75 15.76
C THR A 292 120.54 -30.86 14.69
N ASN A 293 119.28 -30.53 15.01
CA ASN A 293 118.17 -30.63 14.04
C ASN A 293 118.03 -29.38 13.14
N LEU A 294 118.60 -28.24 13.53
CA LEU A 294 118.65 -27.01 12.71
C LEU A 294 119.51 -27.15 11.44
N GLY A 295 120.51 -28.03 11.44
CA GLY A 295 121.36 -28.28 10.26
C GLY A 295 120.65 -29.07 9.15
N ARG A 296 119.58 -29.82 9.47
CA ARG A 296 118.87 -30.66 8.52
C ARG A 296 117.75 -29.91 7.78
N ASP A 297 117.12 -28.93 8.44
CA ASP A 297 116.08 -28.10 7.84
C ASP A 297 116.62 -27.09 6.82
N PHE A 298 117.90 -26.73 6.90
CA PHE A 298 118.57 -25.89 5.90
C PHE A 298 118.80 -26.63 4.57
N ALA A 299 119.00 -27.95 4.60
CA ALA A 299 119.24 -28.77 3.40
C ALA A 299 117.95 -29.07 2.62
N THR A 300 116.81 -29.23 3.30
CA THR A 300 115.49 -29.45 2.68
C THR A 300 114.89 -28.16 2.11
N MET A 301 115.13 -27.01 2.73
CA MET A 301 114.62 -25.72 2.24
C MET A 301 115.29 -25.28 0.92
N MET A 302 116.56 -25.65 0.71
CA MET A 302 117.28 -25.40 -0.55
C MET A 302 116.78 -26.28 -1.71
N GLY A 303 116.16 -27.43 -1.39
CA GLY A 303 115.55 -28.34 -2.37
C GLY A 303 114.13 -27.94 -2.83
N SER A 304 113.42 -27.11 -2.07
CA SER A 304 112.04 -26.66 -2.39
C SER A 304 111.96 -25.33 -3.16
N VAL A 305 113.08 -24.69 -3.43
CA VAL A 305 113.13 -23.44 -4.22
C VAL A 305 112.78 -23.65 -5.70
N PRO A 306 113.21 -24.74 -6.39
CA PRO A 306 112.91 -24.90 -7.81
C PRO A 306 111.41 -25.06 -8.15
N PRO A 307 110.57 -25.80 -7.38
CA PRO A 307 109.14 -25.93 -7.69
C PRO A 307 108.30 -24.67 -7.38
N ALA A 308 108.67 -23.88 -6.37
CA ALA A 308 107.90 -22.70 -5.95
C ALA A 308 107.99 -21.54 -6.96
N VAL A 309 109.15 -21.37 -7.59
CA VAL A 309 109.34 -20.37 -8.67
C VAL A 309 108.61 -20.79 -9.96
N ARG A 310 108.49 -22.10 -10.20
CA ARG A 310 107.77 -22.69 -11.33
C ARG A 310 106.26 -22.41 -11.26
N ALA A 311 105.68 -22.45 -10.06
CA ALA A 311 104.25 -22.23 -9.83
C ALA A 311 103.81 -20.75 -9.95
N LEU A 312 104.71 -19.80 -9.71
CA LEU A 312 104.38 -18.36 -9.70
C LEU A 312 104.78 -17.61 -10.98
N THR A 313 105.70 -18.14 -11.78
CA THR A 313 106.22 -17.41 -12.96
C THR A 313 106.02 -18.13 -14.31
N GLN A 314 105.58 -19.40 -14.32
CA GLN A 314 105.43 -20.23 -15.53
C GLN A 314 106.67 -20.28 -16.46
N VAL A 315 107.87 -19.92 -15.97
CA VAL A 315 109.12 -19.99 -16.73
C VAL A 315 110.07 -21.01 -16.07
N ASP A 316 110.50 -22.01 -16.84
CA ASP A 316 111.35 -23.11 -16.42
C ASP A 316 112.85 -22.76 -16.54
N LEU A 317 113.44 -22.25 -15.45
CA LEU A 317 114.87 -21.92 -15.37
C LEU A 317 115.80 -23.14 -15.54
N THR A 318 115.32 -24.37 -15.32
CA THR A 318 116.09 -25.60 -15.56
C THR A 318 116.34 -25.84 -17.05
N LYS A 319 115.51 -25.31 -17.96
CA LYS A 319 115.81 -25.35 -19.40
C LYS A 319 116.79 -24.25 -19.81
N VAL A 320 116.80 -23.12 -19.12
CA VAL A 320 117.68 -21.98 -19.42
C VAL A 320 119.12 -22.23 -18.93
N ILE A 321 119.29 -22.90 -17.78
CA ILE A 321 120.63 -23.26 -17.26
C ILE A 321 121.26 -24.42 -18.06
N THR A 322 120.47 -25.22 -18.76
CA THR A 322 120.99 -26.28 -19.65
C THR A 322 121.17 -25.82 -21.10
N SER A 323 120.82 -24.57 -21.44
CA SER A 323 120.99 -23.99 -22.79
C SER A 323 121.88 -22.75 -22.83
N ILE A 324 122.78 -22.61 -21.85
CA ILE A 324 124.01 -21.83 -21.97
C ILE A 324 125.11 -22.80 -22.41
#